data_AF-A0A0G0TMG2-F1
#
_entry.id   AF-A0A0G0TMG2-F1
#
_cell.length_a   1.000
_cell.length_b   1.000
_cell.length_c   1.000
_cell.angle_alpha   90.00
_cell.angle_beta   90.00
_cell.angle_gamma   90.00
#
_symmetry.space_group_name_H-M   'P 1'
#
loop_
_entity.id
_entity.type
_entity.pdbx_description
1 polymer ?
#
loop_
_entity_poly.entity_id
_entity_poly.type
_entity_poly.pdbx_seq_one_letter_code
_entity_poly.pdbx_strand_id
1 'polypeptide(L)'
;MKQISINEVIDAFGEEPVSIGDRLKALGFDDEDTAGFSEELLGTQVYASSFVKFLQDNREKLSVSFKIPAKQVPHDFINPFGEGEETLERRLIAIGFSVDDFGGVFERDVLDLEVTGDEFQQFLEANKEKILGKIDHMASMGGANA
;
A
#
# COMPACT_ATOMS: atom_id res chain seq x y z
N MET A 1 5.92 -3.57 13.66
CA MET A 1 6.65 -2.81 14.71
C MET A 1 5.77 -2.52 15.92
N LYS A 2 6.21 -3.00 17.09
CA LYS A 2 5.63 -2.71 18.41
C LYS A 2 5.94 -1.26 18.81
N GLN A 3 5.06 -0.62 19.61
CA GLN A 3 5.40 0.63 20.29
C GLN A 3 6.52 0.36 21.30
N ILE A 4 7.67 1.00 21.12
CA ILE A 4 8.83 0.89 22.00
C ILE A 4 8.91 2.11 22.94
N SER A 5 9.25 1.84 24.20
CA SER A 5 9.51 2.86 25.22
C SER A 5 10.96 3.36 25.15
N ILE A 6 11.21 4.54 25.71
CA ILE A 6 12.57 5.10 25.76
C ILE A 6 13.54 4.21 26.56
N ASN A 7 13.03 3.49 27.57
CA ASN A 7 13.83 2.57 28.37
C ASN A 7 14.29 1.36 27.56
N GLU A 8 13.40 0.77 26.75
CA GLU A 8 13.76 -0.34 25.85
C GLU A 8 14.83 0.09 24.82
N VAL A 9 14.80 1.34 24.36
CA VAL A 9 15.86 1.90 23.52
C VAL A 9 17.18 2.01 24.29
N ILE A 10 17.16 2.54 25.51
CA ILE A 10 18.37 2.68 26.35
C ILE A 10 18.97 1.30 26.65
N ASP A 11 18.14 0.32 26.99
CA ASP A 11 18.57 -1.06 27.29
C ASP A 11 19.21 -1.71 26.05
N ALA A 12 18.66 -1.47 24.85
CA ALA A 12 19.24 -1.92 23.59
C ALA A 12 20.62 -1.33 23.28
N PHE A 13 21.02 -0.25 23.96
CA PHE A 13 22.36 0.38 23.86
C PHE A 13 23.14 0.32 25.18
N GLY A 14 22.74 -0.55 26.12
CA GLY A 14 23.44 -0.78 27.38
C GLY A 14 24.86 -1.33 27.20
N GLU A 15 25.68 -1.15 28.24
CA GLU A 15 27.12 -1.48 28.24
C GLU A 15 27.42 -2.99 28.26
N GLU A 16 26.48 -3.83 28.68
CA GLU A 16 26.70 -5.28 28.75
C GLU A 16 26.69 -5.94 27.37
N PRO A 17 27.50 -6.99 27.13
CA PRO A 17 27.42 -7.75 25.88
C PRO A 17 26.07 -8.45 25.78
N VAL A 18 25.33 -8.18 24.71
CA VAL A 18 24.03 -8.79 24.41
C VAL A 18 24.03 -9.23 22.96
N SER A 19 23.27 -10.27 22.62
CA SER A 19 23.18 -10.75 21.25
C SER A 19 22.63 -9.67 20.31
N ILE A 20 23.06 -9.67 19.06
CA ILE A 20 22.54 -8.75 18.03
C ILE A 20 21.01 -8.91 17.91
N GLY A 21 20.52 -10.15 17.92
CA GLY A 21 19.10 -10.47 17.81
C GLY A 21 18.27 -9.89 18.97
N ASP A 22 18.73 -10.05 20.21
CA ASP A 22 18.01 -9.52 21.38
C ASP A 22 17.97 -7.99 21.37
N ARG A 23 19.07 -7.33 20.97
CA ARG A 23 19.10 -5.87 20.84
C ARG A 23 18.16 -5.38 19.72
N LEU A 24 18.06 -6.09 18.59
CA LEU A 24 17.09 -5.78 17.53
C LEU A 24 15.65 -5.96 18.01
N LYS A 25 15.35 -7.04 18.75
CA LYS A 25 14.03 -7.27 19.35
C LYS A 25 13.64 -6.18 20.34
N ALA A 26 14.58 -5.70 21.16
CA ALA A 26 14.37 -4.57 22.05
C ALA A 26 14.05 -3.27 21.29
N LEU A 27 14.61 -3.09 20.08
CA LEU A 27 14.27 -1.99 19.16
C LEU A 27 12.99 -2.21 18.36
N GLY A 28 12.26 -3.31 18.59
CA GLY A 28 10.95 -3.56 18.00
C GLY A 28 10.96 -4.21 16.62
N PHE A 29 12.12 -4.73 16.20
CA PHE A 29 12.24 -5.59 15.02
C PHE A 29 11.69 -6.98 15.33
N ASP A 30 10.88 -7.53 14.42
CA ASP A 30 10.37 -8.89 14.52
C ASP A 30 11.22 -9.90 13.75
N ASP A 31 10.82 -11.17 13.79
CA ASP A 31 11.54 -12.25 13.12
C ASP A 31 11.48 -12.09 11.58
N GLU A 32 10.45 -11.42 11.03
CA GLU A 32 10.40 -11.11 9.59
C GLU A 32 11.41 -10.03 9.20
N ASP A 33 11.54 -8.98 10.02
CA ASP A 33 12.51 -7.90 9.81
C ASP A 33 13.97 -8.40 9.89
N THR A 34 14.21 -9.51 10.60
CA THR A 34 15.55 -10.07 10.84
C THR A 34 15.85 -11.34 10.04
N ALA A 35 14.90 -11.85 9.25
CA ALA A 35 15.03 -13.07 8.44
C ALA A 35 16.20 -13.03 7.43
N GLY A 36 16.69 -11.85 7.07
CA GLY A 36 17.83 -11.67 6.17
C GLY A 36 19.20 -11.90 6.82
N PHE A 37 19.26 -12.17 8.12
CA PHE A 37 20.49 -12.44 8.86
C PHE A 37 20.56 -13.91 9.28
N SER A 38 21.77 -14.48 9.34
CA SER A 38 21.94 -15.85 9.84
C SER A 38 21.73 -15.92 11.35
N GLU A 39 21.25 -17.06 11.84
CA GLU A 39 21.06 -17.29 13.28
C GLU A 39 22.37 -17.13 14.08
N GLU A 40 23.50 -17.55 13.51
CA GLU A 40 24.83 -17.37 14.11
C GLU A 40 25.18 -15.89 14.31
N LEU A 41 24.89 -15.06 13.30
CA LEU A 41 25.13 -13.62 13.38
C LEU A 41 24.20 -12.97 14.42
N LEU A 42 22.92 -13.32 14.41
CA LEU A 42 21.95 -12.82 15.40
C LEU A 42 22.31 -13.26 16.82
N GLY A 43 22.85 -14.47 16.99
CA GLY A 43 23.32 -14.99 18.28
C GLY A 43 24.67 -14.41 18.75
N THR A 44 25.37 -13.64 17.92
CA THR A 44 26.67 -13.06 18.28
C THR A 44 26.49 -11.99 19.36
N GLN A 45 27.15 -12.15 20.50
CA GLN A 45 27.15 -11.16 21.57
C GLN A 45 28.08 -10.00 21.25
N VAL A 46 27.55 -8.77 21.33
CA VAL A 46 28.27 -7.55 21.01
C VAL A 46 28.02 -6.45 22.04
N TYR A 47 29.01 -5.58 22.20
CA TYR A 47 28.86 -4.32 22.91
C TYR A 47 28.07 -3.30 22.09
N ALA A 48 27.51 -2.30 22.76
CA ALA A 48 26.71 -1.25 22.12
C ALA A 48 27.43 -0.56 20.94
N SER A 49 28.73 -0.30 21.05
CA SER A 49 29.52 0.33 19.98
C SER A 49 29.57 -0.53 18.71
N SER A 50 29.80 -1.84 18.86
CA SER A 50 29.77 -2.80 17.75
C SER A 50 28.35 -2.99 17.19
N PHE A 51 27.33 -2.94 18.05
CA PHE A 51 25.94 -3.00 17.62
C PHE A 51 25.53 -1.77 16.79
N VAL A 52 25.95 -0.56 17.19
CA VAL A 52 25.75 0.66 16.38
C VAL A 52 26.39 0.51 15.01
N LYS A 53 27.61 -0.05 14.95
CA LYS A 53 28.29 -0.30 13.68
C LYS A 53 27.53 -1.31 12.83
N PHE A 54 27.02 -2.38 13.42
CA PHE A 54 26.15 -3.36 12.74
C PHE A 54 24.91 -2.69 12.13
N LEU A 55 24.22 -1.82 12.88
CA LEU A 55 23.05 -1.08 12.37
C LEU A 55 23.40 -0.18 11.20
N GLN A 56 24.56 0.51 11.27
CA GLN A 56 25.04 1.38 10.20
C GLN A 56 25.34 0.59 8.93
N ASP A 57 26.05 -0.54 9.05
CA ASP A 57 26.49 -1.36 7.93
C ASP A 57 25.32 -2.10 7.27
N ASN A 58 24.23 -2.33 8.01
CA ASN A 58 23.05 -3.04 7.54
C ASN A 58 21.81 -2.16 7.42
N ARG A 59 21.99 -0.84 7.38
CA ARG A 59 20.90 0.15 7.33
C ARG A 59 19.89 -0.16 6.22
N GLU A 60 20.33 -0.57 5.04
CA GLU A 60 19.43 -0.88 3.92
C GLU A 60 18.63 -2.16 4.16
N LYS A 61 19.25 -3.20 4.71
CA LYS A 61 18.57 -4.45 5.07
C LYS A 61 17.57 -4.27 6.20
N LEU A 62 17.91 -3.38 7.14
CA LEU A 62 17.07 -3.00 8.28
C LEU A 62 16.11 -1.85 7.94
N SER A 63 16.22 -1.27 6.73
CA SER A 63 15.28 -0.26 6.28
C SER A 63 13.97 -0.96 5.94
N VAL A 64 13.08 -0.96 6.91
CA VAL A 64 11.69 -1.27 6.68
C VAL A 64 11.17 -0.13 5.82
N SER A 65 11.14 -0.33 4.50
CA SER A 65 10.25 0.44 3.63
C SER A 65 8.92 0.47 4.36
N PHE A 66 8.36 1.64 4.66
CA PHE A 66 7.02 1.76 5.22
C PHE A 66 6.09 0.93 4.33
N LYS A 67 5.85 -0.34 4.71
CA LYS A 67 4.82 -1.17 4.14
C LYS A 67 3.57 -0.61 4.77
N ILE A 68 3.07 0.50 4.23
CA ILE A 68 1.67 0.86 4.40
C ILE A 68 0.94 -0.40 3.98
N PRO A 69 0.32 -1.15 4.90
CA PRO A 69 -0.36 -2.37 4.52
C PRO A 69 -1.38 -1.95 3.47
N ALA A 70 -1.31 -2.56 2.28
CA ALA A 70 -2.39 -2.39 1.32
C ALA A 70 -3.67 -2.72 2.10
N LYS A 71 -4.59 -1.74 2.20
CA LYS A 71 -5.89 -2.00 2.83
C LYS A 71 -6.42 -3.28 2.19
N GLN A 72 -6.83 -4.25 3.01
CA GLN A 72 -7.41 -5.48 2.49
C GLN A 72 -8.45 -5.09 1.46
N VAL A 73 -8.27 -5.63 0.26
CA VAL A 73 -9.19 -5.43 -0.84
C VAL A 73 -10.57 -5.87 -0.31
N PRO A 74 -11.58 -4.98 -0.29
CA PRO A 74 -12.89 -5.33 0.23
C PRO A 74 -13.41 -6.62 -0.40
N HIS A 75 -14.16 -7.43 0.35
CA HIS A 75 -14.69 -8.70 -0.17
C HIS A 75 -15.61 -8.54 -1.39
N ASP A 76 -16.14 -7.34 -1.59
CA ASP A 76 -16.97 -6.88 -2.69
C ASP A 76 -16.18 -6.15 -3.80
N PHE A 77 -14.84 -6.11 -3.73
CA PHE A 77 -14.03 -5.51 -4.78
C PHE A 77 -14.17 -6.31 -6.08
N ILE A 78 -14.71 -5.64 -7.09
CA ILE A 78 -14.76 -6.13 -8.46
C ILE A 78 -13.54 -5.56 -9.17
N ASN A 79 -12.68 -6.42 -9.72
CA ASN A 79 -11.57 -5.95 -10.57
C ASN A 79 -12.16 -5.45 -11.91
N PRO A 80 -12.15 -4.13 -12.19
CA PRO A 80 -12.73 -3.57 -13.40
C PRO A 80 -11.93 -3.91 -14.65
N PHE A 81 -10.72 -4.44 -14.51
CA PHE A 81 -9.84 -4.92 -15.57
C PHE A 81 -9.65 -6.44 -15.51
N GLY A 82 -10.51 -7.14 -14.76
CA GLY A 82 -10.45 -8.58 -14.61
C GLY A 82 -10.80 -9.34 -15.89
N GLU A 83 -10.46 -10.63 -15.90
CA GLU A 83 -10.81 -11.57 -16.96
C GLU A 83 -12.34 -11.80 -16.96
N GLY A 84 -12.96 -11.71 -18.14
CA GLY A 84 -14.41 -11.84 -18.33
C GLY A 84 -15.02 -10.66 -19.08
N GLU A 85 -16.25 -10.82 -19.56
CA GLU A 85 -17.06 -9.76 -20.15
C GLU A 85 -18.02 -9.22 -19.08
N GLU A 86 -18.11 -7.91 -18.97
CA GLU A 86 -19.00 -7.20 -18.04
C GLU A 86 -19.46 -5.92 -18.71
N THR A 87 -20.62 -5.39 -18.31
CA THR A 87 -21.12 -4.14 -18.90
C THR A 87 -20.20 -2.96 -18.57
N LEU A 88 -20.12 -1.99 -19.49
CA LEU A 88 -19.38 -0.75 -19.28
C LEU A 88 -19.82 -0.05 -17.98
N GLU A 89 -21.12 -0.04 -17.68
CA GLU A 89 -21.66 0.46 -16.41
C GLU A 89 -21.03 -0.22 -15.18
N ARG A 90 -21.00 -1.56 -15.13
CA ARG A 90 -20.47 -2.29 -13.96
C ARG A 90 -18.97 -2.03 -13.76
N ARG A 91 -18.20 -1.94 -14.85
CA ARG A 91 -16.77 -1.62 -14.77
C ARG A 91 -16.50 -0.18 -14.35
N LEU A 92 -17.33 0.77 -14.81
CA LEU A 92 -17.28 2.16 -14.36
C LEU A 92 -17.63 2.29 -12.87
N ILE A 93 -18.62 1.53 -12.39
CA ILE A 93 -18.96 1.48 -10.96
C ILE A 93 -17.80 0.92 -10.13
N ALA A 94 -17.14 -0.12 -10.63
CA ALA A 94 -16.02 -0.75 -9.95
C ALA A 94 -14.78 0.16 -9.79
N ILE A 95 -14.63 1.21 -10.61
CA ILE A 95 -13.60 2.26 -10.43
C ILE A 95 -14.10 3.47 -9.62
N GLY A 96 -15.31 3.41 -9.06
CA GLY A 96 -15.82 4.37 -8.08
C GLY A 96 -16.79 5.42 -8.60
N PHE A 97 -17.31 5.28 -9.82
CA PHE A 97 -18.38 6.14 -10.33
C PHE A 97 -19.77 5.59 -9.96
N SER A 98 -20.75 6.47 -9.86
CA SER A 98 -22.16 6.09 -9.79
C SER A 98 -22.84 6.13 -11.16
N VAL A 99 -23.99 5.47 -11.28
CA VAL A 99 -24.81 5.51 -12.50
C VAL A 99 -25.21 6.95 -12.86
N ASP A 100 -25.49 7.76 -11.84
CA ASP A 100 -25.86 9.17 -11.99
C ASP A 100 -24.69 10.04 -12.49
N ASP A 101 -23.44 9.62 -12.26
CA ASP A 101 -22.27 10.36 -12.74
C ASP A 101 -22.16 10.35 -14.27
N PHE A 102 -22.62 9.28 -14.93
CA PHE A 102 -22.57 9.13 -16.38
C PHE A 102 -23.91 9.36 -17.10
N GLY A 103 -25.00 9.53 -16.35
CA GLY A 103 -26.29 9.98 -16.89
C GLY A 103 -26.13 11.34 -17.60
N GLY A 104 -25.92 11.31 -18.92
CA GLY A 104 -25.68 12.49 -19.76
C GLY A 104 -24.26 12.62 -20.34
N VAL A 105 -23.31 11.74 -19.99
CA VAL A 105 -21.99 11.66 -20.64
C VAL A 105 -21.99 10.56 -21.71
N PHE A 106 -22.63 9.44 -21.41
CA PHE A 106 -22.80 8.30 -22.31
C PHE A 106 -24.28 7.93 -22.40
N GLU A 107 -24.70 7.50 -23.58
CA GLU A 107 -26.04 6.98 -23.80
C GLU A 107 -26.19 5.59 -23.14
N ARG A 108 -27.42 5.19 -22.84
CA ARG A 108 -27.68 3.96 -22.08
C ARG A 108 -27.24 2.70 -22.83
N ASP A 109 -27.41 2.70 -24.14
CA ASP A 109 -26.93 1.65 -25.03
C ASP A 109 -25.41 1.47 -24.98
N VAL A 110 -24.65 2.56 -24.84
CA VAL A 110 -23.20 2.50 -24.63
C VAL A 110 -22.88 1.90 -23.27
N LEU A 111 -23.59 2.30 -22.21
CA LEU A 111 -23.37 1.78 -20.85
C LEU A 111 -23.69 0.30 -20.71
N ASP A 112 -24.63 -0.21 -21.51
CA ASP A 112 -25.05 -1.62 -21.52
C ASP A 112 -24.15 -2.52 -22.39
N LEU A 113 -23.13 -1.99 -23.08
CA LEU A 113 -22.17 -2.79 -23.85
C LEU A 113 -21.34 -3.68 -22.92
N GLU A 114 -21.34 -4.99 -23.21
CA GLU A 114 -20.42 -5.94 -22.59
C GLU A 114 -19.04 -5.80 -23.22
N VAL A 115 -18.04 -5.58 -22.37
CA VAL A 115 -16.64 -5.39 -22.80
C VAL A 115 -15.70 -6.19 -21.92
N THR A 116 -14.59 -6.59 -22.51
CA THR A 116 -13.44 -7.15 -21.78
C THR A 116 -12.68 -6.07 -21.00
N GLY A 117 -11.76 -6.48 -20.11
CA GLY A 117 -10.90 -5.54 -19.38
C GLY A 117 -10.05 -4.66 -20.31
N ASP A 118 -9.53 -5.22 -21.39
CA ASP A 118 -8.70 -4.51 -22.37
C ASP A 118 -9.52 -3.48 -23.16
N GLU A 119 -10.71 -3.86 -23.60
CA GLU A 119 -11.64 -2.96 -24.29
C GLU A 119 -12.14 -1.84 -23.37
N PHE A 120 -12.34 -2.14 -22.09
CA PHE A 120 -12.65 -1.13 -21.09
C PHE A 120 -11.51 -0.12 -20.93
N GLN A 121 -10.25 -0.58 -20.88
CA GLN A 121 -9.10 0.32 -20.83
C GLN A 121 -9.04 1.23 -22.07
N GLN A 122 -9.24 0.66 -23.26
CA GLN A 122 -9.29 1.44 -24.51
C GLN A 122 -10.43 2.46 -24.52
N PHE A 123 -11.60 2.08 -23.99
CA PHE A 123 -12.74 2.98 -23.84
C PHE A 123 -12.40 4.17 -22.93
N LEU A 124 -11.74 3.93 -21.79
CA LEU A 124 -11.30 4.99 -20.87
C LEU A 124 -10.29 5.94 -21.54
N GLU A 125 -9.34 5.39 -22.29
CA GLU A 125 -8.35 6.20 -23.03
C GLU A 125 -9.01 7.04 -24.12
N ALA A 126 -9.90 6.45 -24.91
CA ALA A 126 -10.61 7.13 -25.99
C ALA A 126 -11.56 8.23 -25.50
N ASN A 127 -12.08 8.11 -24.27
CA ASN A 127 -13.04 9.06 -23.70
C ASN A 127 -12.47 9.87 -22.51
N LYS A 128 -11.15 9.85 -22.33
CA LYS A 128 -10.45 10.46 -21.18
C LYS A 128 -10.87 11.89 -20.92
N GLU A 129 -10.95 12.74 -21.95
CA GLU A 129 -11.31 14.15 -21.79
C GLU A 129 -12.73 14.34 -21.26
N LYS A 130 -13.69 13.54 -21.73
CA LYS A 130 -15.09 13.60 -21.26
C LYS A 130 -15.19 13.15 -19.81
N ILE A 131 -14.47 12.08 -19.45
CA ILE A 131 -14.46 11.53 -18.09
C ILE A 131 -13.79 12.51 -17.12
N LEU A 132 -12.62 13.06 -17.47
CA LEU A 132 -11.94 14.06 -16.65
C LEU A 132 -12.78 15.33 -16.48
N GLY A 133 -13.42 15.82 -17.55
CA GLY A 133 -14.31 16.98 -17.46
C GLY A 133 -15.49 16.75 -16.49
N LYS A 134 -16.01 15.52 -16.41
CA LYS A 134 -17.06 15.17 -15.43
C LYS A 134 -16.52 15.12 -14.00
N ILE A 135 -15.33 14.54 -13.79
CA ILE A 135 -14.67 14.52 -12.48
C ILE A 135 -14.42 15.95 -11.99
N ASP A 136 -13.88 16.82 -12.85
CA ASP A 136 -13.63 18.22 -12.52
C ASP A 136 -14.93 18.96 -12.16
N HIS A 137 -16.01 18.70 -12.91
CA HIS A 137 -17.32 19.25 -12.60
C HIS A 137 -17.84 18.78 -11.23
N MET A 138 -17.74 17.47 -10.93
CA MET A 138 -18.12 16.91 -9.63
C MET A 138 -17.28 17.51 -8.48
N ALA A 139 -15.96 17.62 -8.67
CA ALA A 139 -15.07 18.22 -7.69
C ALA A 139 -15.41 19.71 -7.43
N SER A 140 -15.77 20.45 -8.48
CA SER A 140 -16.20 21.85 -8.35
C SER A 140 -17.53 22.02 -7.62
N MET A 141 -18.48 21.08 -7.77
CA MET A 141 -19.75 21.10 -7.04
C MET A 141 -19.60 20.65 -5.58
N GLY A 142 -18.71 19.71 -5.28
CA GLY A 142 -18.38 19.32 -3.92
C GLY A 142 -17.70 20.43 -3.11
N GLY A 143 -16.90 21.28 -3.77
CA GLY A 143 -16.26 22.45 -3.15
C GLY A 143 -17.18 23.65 -2.88
N ALA A 144 -18.37 23.70 -3.49
CA ALA A 144 -19.33 24.78 -3.27
C ALA A 144 -20.20 24.61 -2.01
N ASN A 145 -20.12 23.44 -1.36
CA ASN A 145 -20.86 23.09 -0.14
C ASN A 145 -19.94 22.77 1.05
N ALA A 146 -18.68 23.21 1.02
CA ALA A 146 -17.71 23.07 2.12
C ALA A 146 -17.41 24.43 2.78
#